data_AF-A0A938GUC2-F1
#
_entry.id   AF-A0A938GUC2-F1
#
_cell.length_a   1.000
_cell.length_b   1.000
_cell.length_c   1.000
_cell.angle_alpha   90.00
_cell.angle_beta   90.00
_cell.angle_gamma   90.00
#
_symmetry.space_group_name_H-M   'P 1'
#
loop_
_entity.id
_entity.type
_entity.pdbx_description
1 polymer ?
#
loop_
_entity_poly.entity_id
_entity_poly.type
_entity_poly.pdbx_seq_one_letter_code
_entity_poly.pdbx_strand_id
1 'polypeptide(L)'
;IRLLVRGICCLRPGVPGLSETIEVRSIVGRFLEHSRVFLFHHNGNRRVFLASADWMRRNFDRRIELLFEITREEMKEHLQFVLETCWRDTLKARVMQPDGTYARARGEEKFNAQEALLAHYARATS
;
A
#
# COMPACT_ATOMS: atom_id res chain seq x y z
N ILE A 1 -11.53 1.15 2.95
CA ILE A 1 -10.32 0.29 2.93
C ILE A 1 -9.44 0.73 1.78
N ARG A 2 -8.12 0.83 1.98
CA ARG A 2 -7.15 1.23 0.96
C ARG A 2 -6.16 0.08 0.72
N LEU A 3 -5.99 -0.33 -0.53
CA LEU A 3 -5.11 -1.44 -0.90
C LEU A 3 -4.07 -0.97 -1.94
N LEU A 4 -2.78 -1.10 -1.61
CA LEU A 4 -1.67 -0.91 -2.55
C LEU A 4 -1.16 -2.30 -2.97
N VAL A 5 -1.62 -2.79 -4.13
CA VAL A 5 -1.31 -4.13 -4.63
C VAL A 5 -0.65 -4.00 -5.99
N ARG A 6 0.67 -4.25 -6.04
CA ARG A 6 1.45 -4.17 -7.28
C ARG A 6 1.16 -5.32 -8.24
N GLY A 7 0.98 -6.52 -7.70
CA GLY A 7 0.80 -7.77 -8.45
C GLY A 7 -0.66 -8.14 -8.67
N ILE A 8 -0.95 -9.43 -8.52
CA ILE A 8 -2.30 -9.98 -8.72
C ILE A 8 -3.24 -9.49 -7.63
N CYS A 9 -4.40 -8.98 -8.04
CA CYS A 9 -5.51 -8.65 -7.16
C CYS A 9 -6.81 -9.18 -7.76
N CYS A 10 -7.47 -10.11 -7.07
CA CYS A 10 -8.76 -10.66 -7.51
C CYS A 10 -9.96 -9.91 -6.89
N LEU A 11 -9.71 -8.98 -5.97
CA LEU A 11 -10.76 -8.16 -5.37
C LEU A 11 -11.25 -7.13 -6.39
N ARG A 12 -12.57 -7.01 -6.54
CA ARG A 12 -13.20 -5.97 -7.36
C ARG A 12 -13.67 -4.82 -6.46
N PRO A 13 -13.07 -3.61 -6.55
CA PRO A 13 -13.53 -2.46 -5.77
C PRO A 13 -14.82 -1.86 -6.34
N GLY A 14 -15.57 -1.13 -5.51
CA GLY A 14 -16.74 -0.36 -5.96
C GLY A 14 -18.00 -1.18 -6.27
N VAL A 15 -18.10 -2.43 -5.81
CA VAL A 15 -19.31 -3.26 -5.98
C VAL A 15 -20.35 -2.86 -4.91
N PRO A 16 -21.58 -2.49 -5.30
CA PRO A 16 -22.61 -2.08 -4.35
C PRO A 16 -22.91 -3.12 -3.27
N GLY A 17 -23.04 -2.68 -2.02
CA GLY A 17 -23.26 -3.54 -0.85
C GLY A 17 -22.12 -4.51 -0.49
N LEU A 18 -20.98 -4.46 -1.19
CA LEU A 18 -19.86 -5.40 -0.98
C LEU A 18 -18.51 -4.70 -0.81
N SER A 19 -18.12 -3.81 -1.73
CA SER A 19 -16.78 -3.21 -1.77
C SER A 19 -16.79 -1.72 -2.14
N GLU A 20 -17.90 -1.03 -1.90
CA GLU A 20 -18.11 0.41 -2.18
C GLU A 20 -17.05 1.30 -1.54
N THR A 21 -16.56 0.92 -0.35
CA THR A 21 -15.58 1.69 0.41
C THR A 21 -14.14 1.20 0.20
N ILE A 22 -13.91 0.28 -0.73
CA ILE A 22 -12.60 -0.30 -1.02
C ILE A 22 -12.02 0.38 -2.27
N GLU A 23 -10.80 0.91 -2.13
CA GLU A 23 -10.02 1.43 -3.26
C GLU A 23 -8.75 0.59 -3.43
N VAL A 24 -8.46 0.19 -4.66
CA VAL A 24 -7.26 -0.57 -5.02
C VAL A 24 -6.39 0.26 -5.96
N ARG A 25 -5.14 0.49 -5.55
CA ARG A 25 -4.09 1.11 -6.36
C ARG A 25 -2.94 0.14 -6.60
N SER A 26 -2.30 0.27 -7.76
CA SER A 26 -1.05 -0.42 -8.10
C SER A 26 -0.01 0.61 -8.50
N ILE A 27 1.19 0.52 -7.93
CA ILE A 27 2.33 1.37 -8.29
C ILE A 27 3.37 0.47 -8.96
N VAL A 28 3.70 0.79 -10.21
CA VAL A 28 4.76 0.11 -10.95
C VAL A 28 5.73 1.18 -11.44
N GLY A 29 6.90 1.22 -10.82
CA GLY A 29 7.95 2.19 -11.09
C GLY A 29 9.30 1.53 -11.35
N ARG A 30 10.38 2.25 -11.02
CA ARG A 30 11.75 1.75 -11.12
C ARG A 30 12.01 0.65 -10.08
N PHE A 31 11.54 0.86 -8.86
CA PHE A 31 11.69 -0.11 -7.78
C PHE A 31 10.51 -1.07 -7.73
N LEU A 32 10.82 -2.28 -7.27
CA LEU A 32 9.86 -3.35 -7.11
C LEU A 32 9.19 -3.23 -5.74
N GLU A 33 7.92 -2.84 -5.71
CA GLU A 33 7.15 -2.83 -4.46
C GLU A 33 6.99 -4.27 -3.95
N HIS A 34 7.73 -4.60 -2.90
CA HIS A 34 7.77 -5.92 -2.26
C HIS A 34 7.44 -5.87 -0.76
N SER A 35 7.38 -4.67 -0.18
CA SER A 35 6.97 -4.44 1.20
C SER A 35 5.52 -4.89 1.42
N ARG A 36 5.25 -5.48 2.58
CA ARG A 36 3.91 -5.91 3.00
C ARG A 36 3.65 -5.32 4.36
N VAL A 37 2.79 -4.30 4.38
CA VAL A 37 2.49 -3.50 5.55
C VAL A 37 0.98 -3.50 5.75
N PHE A 38 0.52 -3.75 6.96
CA PHE A 38 -0.89 -3.66 7.32
C PHE A 38 -1.07 -2.57 8.36
N LEU A 39 -1.94 -1.60 8.07
CA LEU A 39 -2.28 -0.52 8.99
C LEU A 39 -3.76 -0.59 9.31
N PHE A 40 -4.09 -0.76 10.59
CA PHE A 40 -5.44 -0.76 11.11
C PHE A 40 -5.67 0.48 11.95
N HIS A 41 -6.69 1.27 11.64
CA HIS A 41 -7.03 2.48 12.40
C HIS A 41 -7.40 2.18 13.85
N HIS A 42 -8.08 1.06 14.10
CA HIS A 42 -8.41 0.52 15.43
C HIS A 42 -8.94 1.60 16.40
N ASN A 43 -10.02 2.28 15.99
CA ASN A 43 -10.67 3.36 16.74
C ASN A 43 -9.72 4.47 17.22
N GLY A 44 -8.71 4.80 16.42
CA GLY A 44 -7.70 5.83 16.72
C GLY A 44 -6.44 5.27 17.36
N ASN A 45 -6.47 4.04 17.90
CA ASN A 45 -5.30 3.37 18.44
C ASN A 45 -4.62 2.52 17.34
N ARG A 46 -3.99 3.19 16.38
CA ARG A 46 -3.44 2.53 15.18
C ARG A 46 -2.54 1.33 15.52
N ARG A 47 -2.73 0.23 14.79
CA ARG A 47 -1.86 -0.95 14.82
C ARG A 47 -1.24 -1.16 13.46
N VAL A 48 0.08 -1.30 13.44
CA VAL A 48 0.86 -1.46 12.20
C VAL A 48 1.61 -2.78 12.26
N PHE A 49 1.57 -3.54 11.18
CA PHE A 49 2.22 -4.84 11.08
C PHE A 49 3.08 -4.92 9.82
N LEU A 50 4.18 -5.66 9.91
CA LEU A 50 4.99 -6.06 8.77
C LEU A 50 4.89 -7.57 8.58
N ALA A 51 4.92 -8.00 7.32
CA ALA A 51 4.78 -9.42 6.98
C ALA A 51 5.76 -9.90 5.91
N SER A 52 6.08 -11.19 5.95
CA SER A 52 6.83 -11.88 4.89
C SER A 52 5.97 -12.23 3.68
N ALA A 53 4.68 -12.50 3.88
CA ALA A 53 3.76 -12.99 2.86
C ALA A 53 2.58 -12.07 2.54
N ASP A 54 2.16 -12.16 1.28
CA ASP A 54 0.92 -11.56 0.78
C ASP A 54 -0.28 -12.50 1.02
N TRP A 55 -1.49 -12.01 0.72
CA TRP A 55 -2.74 -12.74 0.93
C TRP A 55 -3.08 -13.69 -0.21
N MET A 56 -2.20 -14.63 -0.49
CA MET A 56 -2.45 -15.76 -1.39
C MET A 56 -2.64 -17.05 -0.59
N ARG A 57 -3.63 -17.89 -0.96
CA ARG A 57 -3.93 -19.18 -0.29
C ARG A 57 -2.68 -20.00 0.01
N ARG A 58 -1.76 -20.08 -0.96
CA ARG A 58 -0.50 -20.83 -0.82
C ARG A 58 0.37 -20.39 0.38
N ASN A 59 0.30 -19.12 0.78
CA ASN A 59 1.07 -18.59 1.91
C ASN A 59 0.40 -18.89 3.25
N PHE A 60 -0.92 -19.09 3.27
CA PHE A 60 -1.65 -19.44 4.49
C PHE A 60 -1.61 -20.94 4.79
N ASP A 61 -1.67 -21.77 3.75
CA ASP A 61 -1.88 -23.22 3.94
C ASP A 61 -0.61 -24.06 3.86
N ARG A 62 0.47 -23.54 3.24
CA ARG A 62 1.63 -24.36 2.83
C ARG A 62 2.99 -23.76 3.20
N ARG A 63 3.02 -22.60 3.84
CA ARG A 63 4.26 -21.88 4.16
C ARG A 63 4.25 -21.42 5.62
N ILE A 64 5.44 -21.38 6.20
CA ILE A 64 5.67 -20.70 7.47
C ILE A 64 5.94 -19.23 7.12
N GLU A 65 5.09 -18.34 7.61
CA GLU A 65 5.15 -16.92 7.34
C GLU A 65 5.16 -16.14 8.65
N LEU A 66 5.81 -14.98 8.65
CA LEU A 66 5.91 -14.10 9.80
C LEU A 66 5.02 -12.88 9.60
N LEU A 67 4.25 -12.55 10.63
CA LEU A 67 3.52 -11.30 10.78
C LEU A 67 3.81 -10.80 12.19
N PHE A 68 4.34 -9.58 12.31
CA PHE A 68 4.65 -9.00 13.62
C PHE A 68 4.17 -7.55 13.71
N GLU A 69 3.77 -7.17 14.91
CA GLU A 69 3.34 -5.80 15.21
C GLU A 69 4.53 -4.89 15.46
N ILE A 70 4.43 -3.67 14.96
CA ILE A 70 5.33 -2.57 15.28
C ILE A 70 4.80 -1.87 16.52
N THR A 71 5.52 -1.98 17.64
CA THR A 71 5.11 -1.42 18.93
C THR A 71 5.61 0.01 19.15
N ARG A 72 6.76 0.38 18.57
CA ARG A 72 7.36 1.72 18.70
C ARG A 72 6.58 2.74 17.89
N GLU A 73 6.12 3.81 18.54
CA GLU A 73 5.25 4.80 17.92
C GLU A 73 5.91 5.55 16.75
N GLU A 74 7.17 5.96 16.91
CA GLU A 74 7.98 6.59 15.86
C GLU A 74 8.01 5.74 14.57
N MET A 75 8.08 4.41 14.71
CA MET A 75 8.11 3.49 13.57
C MET A 75 6.73 3.33 12.93
N LYS A 76 5.65 3.39 13.71
CA LYS A 76 4.29 3.41 13.17
C LYS A 76 4.04 4.69 12.36
N GLU A 77 4.49 5.84 12.87
CA GLU A 77 4.41 7.13 12.17
C GLU A 77 5.20 7.11 10.87
N HIS A 78 6.40 6.56 10.93
CA HIS A 78 7.25 6.40 9.77
C HIS A 78 6.60 5.55 8.67
N LEU A 79 6.08 4.37 9.04
CA LEU A 79 5.38 3.49 8.10
C LEU A 79 4.11 4.14 7.54
N GLN A 80 3.37 4.87 8.37
CA GLN A 80 2.22 5.63 7.91
C GLN A 80 2.62 6.72 6.90
N PHE A 81 3.70 7.45 7.15
CA PHE A 81 4.25 8.44 6.22
C PHE A 81 4.61 7.80 4.87
N VAL A 82 5.27 6.64 4.88
CA VAL A 82 5.61 5.90 3.65
C VAL A 82 4.33 5.48 2.91
N LEU A 83 3.35 4.91 3.62
CA LEU A 83 2.09 4.47 3.01
C LEU A 83 1.29 5.63 2.39
N GLU A 84 1.17 6.75 3.09
CA GLU A 84 0.48 7.93 2.58
C GLU A 84 1.25 8.59 1.42
N THR A 85 2.59 8.55 1.45
CA THR A 85 3.41 9.00 0.33
C THR A 85 3.16 8.15 -0.91
N CYS A 86 3.15 6.82 -0.78
CA CYS A 86 2.77 5.92 -1.87
C CYS A 86 1.33 6.18 -2.34
N TRP A 87 0.39 6.38 -1.42
CA TRP A 87 -1.01 6.61 -1.78
C TRP A 87 -1.20 7.89 -2.62
N ARG A 88 -0.40 8.93 -2.36
CA ARG A 88 -0.40 10.21 -3.09
C ARG A 88 0.19 10.15 -4.50
N ASP A 89 0.79 9.04 -4.91
CA ASP A 89 1.38 8.91 -6.24
C ASP A 89 0.34 9.15 -7.36
N THR A 90 0.69 10.03 -8.30
CA THR A 90 -0.14 10.37 -9.47
C THR A 90 0.55 10.02 -10.79
N LEU A 91 1.85 9.72 -10.78
CA LEU A 91 2.65 9.47 -11.98
C LEU A 91 2.78 7.99 -12.33
N LYS A 92 2.91 7.12 -11.34
CA LYS A 92 3.11 5.67 -11.47
C LYS A 92 1.91 4.87 -10.97
N ALA A 93 1.06 5.45 -10.12
CA ALA A 93 -0.12 4.80 -9.59
C ALA A 93 -1.19 4.58 -10.68
N ARG A 94 -1.82 3.41 -10.60
CA ARG A 94 -3.01 3.02 -11.36
C ARG A 94 -4.10 2.57 -10.41
N VAL A 95 -5.31 3.10 -10.58
CA VAL A 95 -6.49 2.79 -9.77
C VAL A 95 -7.31 1.72 -10.49
N MET A 96 -7.60 0.61 -9.80
CA MET A 96 -8.47 -0.44 -10.34
C MET A 96 -9.92 0.06 -10.38
N GLN A 97 -10.57 -0.12 -11.51
CA GLN A 97 -11.98 0.19 -11.74
C GLN A 97 -12.86 -1.01 -11.38
N PRO A 98 -14.19 -0.83 -11.20
CA PRO A 98 -15.09 -1.94 -10.87
C PRO A 98 -15.12 -3.08 -11.89
N ASP A 99 -14.80 -2.82 -13.15
CA ASP A 99 -14.67 -3.80 -14.22
C ASP A 99 -13.33 -4.58 -14.19
N GLY A 100 -12.43 -4.25 -13.26
CA GLY A 100 -11.10 -4.87 -13.11
C GLY A 100 -10.03 -4.22 -13.98
N THR A 101 -10.36 -3.24 -14.82
CA THR A 101 -9.37 -2.48 -15.59
C THR A 101 -8.62 -1.50 -14.70
N TYR A 102 -7.49 -0.98 -15.18
CA TYR A 102 -6.66 -0.04 -14.44
C TYR A 102 -6.50 1.28 -15.19
N ALA A 103 -6.95 2.37 -14.59
CA ALA A 103 -6.74 3.72 -15.07
C ALA A 103 -5.58 4.38 -14.32
N ARG A 104 -4.87 5.35 -14.93
CA ARG A 104 -3.88 6.13 -14.18
C ARG A 104 -4.56 6.91 -13.06
N ALA A 105 -3.90 7.02 -11.91
CA ALA A 105 -4.35 7.91 -10.85
C ALA A 105 -4.42 9.35 -11.38
N ARG A 106 -5.44 10.08 -10.95
CA ARG A 106 -5.60 11.50 -11.26
C ARG A 106 -5.14 12.32 -10.07
N GLY A 107 -4.48 13.43 -10.35
CA GLY A 107 -4.15 14.46 -9.38
C GLY A 107 -3.64 15.70 -10.11
N GLU A 108 -3.83 16.86 -9.49
CA GLU A 108 -3.45 18.15 -10.06
C GLU A 108 -1.92 18.30 -10.16
N GLU A 109 -1.22 17.78 -9.16
CA GLU A 109 0.23 17.77 -9.12
C GLU A 109 0.81 16.43 -9.60
N LYS A 110 1.88 16.50 -10.39
CA LYS A 110 2.67 15.34 -10.79
C LYS A 110 3.56 14.90 -9.61
N PHE A 111 3.23 13.75 -9.01
CA PHE A 111 3.92 13.23 -7.85
C PHE A 111 4.35 11.77 -8.08
N ASN A 112 5.64 11.49 -7.84
CA ASN A 112 6.24 10.16 -7.91
C ASN A 112 6.72 9.77 -6.51
N ALA A 113 6.08 8.77 -5.91
CA ALA A 113 6.38 8.35 -4.54
C ALA A 113 7.79 7.79 -4.37
N GLN A 114 8.29 7.03 -5.35
CA GLN A 114 9.62 6.42 -5.28
C GLN A 114 10.73 7.48 -5.28
N GLU A 115 10.59 8.52 -6.11
CA GLU A 115 11.53 9.64 -6.16
C GLU A 115 11.44 10.51 -4.89
N ALA A 116 10.23 10.78 -4.41
CA ALA A 116 10.00 11.55 -3.19
C ALA A 116 10.62 10.87 -1.95
N LEU A 117 10.42 9.55 -1.80
CA LEU A 117 11.01 8.77 -0.72
C LEU A 117 12.54 8.75 -0.83
N LEU A 118 13.09 8.52 -2.03
CA LEU A 118 14.55 8.54 -2.24
C LEU A 118 15.16 9.89 -1.83
N ALA A 119 14.55 11.00 -2.25
CA ALA A 119 14.99 12.34 -1.89
C ALA A 119 14.87 12.61 -0.38
N HIS A 120 13.80 12.14 0.26
CA HIS A 120 13.60 12.27 1.72
C HIS A 120 14.73 11.60 2.50
N TYR A 121 15.07 10.34 2.19
CA TYR A 121 16.11 9.60 2.91
C TYR A 121 17.54 10.04 2.54
N ALA A 122 17.77 10.54 1.32
CA ALA A 122 19.07 11.09 0.96
C ALA A 122 19.46 12.30 1.83
N ARG A 123 18.48 13.16 2.18
CA ARG A 123 18.70 14.33 3.06
C ARG A 123 18.88 13.98 4.53
N ALA A 124 18.34 12.83 4.97
CA ALA A 124 18.49 12.38 6.35
C ALA A 124 19.88 11.77 6.64
N THR A 125 20.67 11.52 5.59
CA THR A 125 22.00 10.89 5.69
C THR A 125 23.14 11.92 5.58
N SER A 126 22.82 13.20 5.45
CA SER A 126 23.74 14.35 5.43
C SER A 126 23.60 15.17 6.70
#